data_AF-A0A915U0M6-F1
#
_entry.id   AF-A0A915U0M6-F1
#
_cell.length_a   1.000
_cell.length_b   1.000
_cell.length_c   1.000
_cell.angle_alpha   90.00
_cell.angle_beta   90.00
_cell.angle_gamma   90.00
#
_symmetry.space_group_name_H-M   'P 1'
#
loop_
_entity.id
_entity.type
_entity.pdbx_description
1 polymer ?
#
loop_
_entity_poly.entity_id
_entity_poly.type
_entity_poly.pdbx_seq_one_letter_code
_entity_poly.pdbx_strand_id
1 'polypeptide(L)'
;MNQALTQAKAMGKVPGGMERLVKEMLEPKVNWADVLRNFLETAARNDYSWLRPNRNYLARGFYTPSLYSRELGDVVVAVDTSGSISQDDLNQFGSEISAILEEYNTTVHVIYCDYNINAVESFSQDDLPLKLKPFGGGGTDFRPPFQWVEDNQVTPVCLVYLTDLYCDRYPPEPDYPVLWVYPQHNHWKIPEWGEAISM
;
A
#
# COMPACT_ATOMS: atom_id res chain seq x y z
N MET A 1 30.03 -14.31 -9.11
CA MET A 1 30.29 -12.86 -9.08
C MET A 1 29.07 -12.01 -9.45
N ASN A 2 28.16 -12.47 -10.33
CA ASN A 2 26.96 -11.72 -10.70
C ASN A 2 25.86 -11.62 -9.62
N GLN A 3 25.61 -12.65 -8.79
CA GLN A 3 24.52 -12.62 -7.80
C GLN A 3 24.73 -11.57 -6.69
N ALA A 4 25.97 -11.32 -6.25
CA ALA A 4 26.29 -10.33 -5.23
C ALA A 4 26.10 -8.88 -5.73
N LEU A 5 26.34 -8.63 -7.03
CA LEU A 5 26.11 -7.32 -7.66
C LEU A 5 24.62 -7.03 -7.85
N THR A 6 23.80 -8.05 -8.11
CA THR A 6 22.34 -7.90 -8.18
C THR A 6 21.73 -7.64 -6.80
N GLN A 7 22.19 -8.35 -5.76
CA GLN A 7 21.74 -8.12 -4.38
C GLN A 7 22.18 -6.75 -3.83
N ALA A 8 23.42 -6.33 -4.11
CA ALA A 8 23.91 -5.00 -3.72
C ALA A 8 23.18 -3.85 -4.46
N LYS A 9 22.63 -4.11 -5.66
CA LYS A 9 21.75 -3.18 -6.36
C LYS A 9 20.32 -3.19 -5.79
N ALA A 10 19.78 -4.36 -5.42
CA ALA A 10 18.43 -4.53 -4.87
C ALA A 10 18.25 -3.89 -3.47
N MET A 11 19.32 -3.80 -2.67
CA MET A 11 19.32 -3.04 -1.41
C MET A 11 20.01 -1.65 -1.56
N GLY A 12 20.22 -1.20 -2.79
CA GLY A 12 20.99 0.00 -3.13
C GLY A 12 20.17 1.31 -3.13
N LYS A 13 20.85 2.43 -3.39
CA LYS A 13 20.23 3.77 -3.56
C LYS A 13 20.02 4.15 -5.03
N VAL A 14 20.02 3.17 -5.92
CA VAL A 14 19.97 3.40 -7.37
C VAL A 14 18.55 3.10 -7.84
N PRO A 15 17.80 4.09 -8.36
CA PRO A 15 16.50 3.87 -8.96
C PRO A 15 16.58 2.95 -10.18
N GLY A 16 15.51 2.20 -10.43
CA GLY A 16 15.35 1.37 -11.61
C GLY A 16 14.93 2.15 -12.84
N GLY A 17 14.63 1.43 -13.92
CA GLY A 17 14.25 2.00 -15.20
C GLY A 17 13.53 1.01 -16.11
N MET A 18 12.91 -0.01 -15.54
CA MET A 18 12.34 -1.14 -16.28
C MET A 18 10.82 -1.13 -16.15
N GLU A 19 10.14 -1.06 -17.30
CA GLU A 19 8.70 -1.26 -17.38
C GLU A 19 8.38 -2.74 -17.15
N ARG A 20 7.45 -3.00 -16.23
CA ARG A 20 6.96 -4.34 -15.89
C ARG A 20 5.45 -4.34 -16.09
N LEU A 21 4.92 -5.48 -16.54
CA LEU A 21 3.48 -5.63 -16.79
C LEU A 21 2.91 -6.62 -15.81
N VAL A 22 1.75 -6.31 -15.21
CA VAL A 22 0.92 -7.34 -14.59
C VAL A 22 0.31 -8.16 -15.72
N LYS A 23 0.66 -9.45 -15.79
CA LYS A 23 0.33 -10.32 -16.93
C LYS A 23 -0.89 -11.20 -16.67
N GLU A 24 -1.19 -11.48 -15.40
CA GLU A 24 -2.23 -12.40 -14.99
C GLU A 24 -2.84 -11.91 -13.68
N MET A 25 -4.17 -11.96 -13.58
CA MET A 25 -4.88 -11.77 -12.33
C MET A 25 -5.00 -13.13 -11.64
N LEU A 26 -4.38 -13.25 -10.48
CA LEU A 26 -4.47 -14.39 -9.57
C LEU A 26 -5.67 -14.25 -8.62
N GLU A 27 -5.97 -15.31 -7.86
CA GLU A 27 -6.93 -15.24 -6.76
C GLU A 27 -6.35 -14.35 -5.63
N PRO A 28 -7.08 -13.33 -5.15
CA PRO A 28 -6.69 -12.55 -3.99
C PRO A 28 -6.55 -13.44 -2.76
N LYS A 29 -5.49 -13.26 -1.99
CA LYS A 29 -5.21 -14.08 -0.80
C LYS A 29 -5.55 -13.37 0.51
N VAL A 30 -5.62 -12.04 0.49
CA VAL A 30 -6.00 -11.25 1.65
C VAL A 30 -7.52 -11.07 1.66
N ASN A 31 -8.15 -11.32 2.81
CA ASN A 31 -9.56 -11.04 3.01
C ASN A 31 -9.76 -9.53 3.27
N TRP A 32 -9.83 -8.75 2.19
CA TRP A 32 -9.93 -7.29 2.25
C TRP A 32 -11.20 -6.78 2.93
N ALA A 33 -12.29 -7.54 2.89
CA ALA A 33 -13.52 -7.21 3.59
C ALA A 33 -13.31 -7.14 5.12
N ASP A 34 -12.58 -8.10 5.69
CA ASP A 34 -12.29 -8.12 7.12
C ASP A 34 -11.21 -7.10 7.49
N VAL A 35 -10.16 -7.00 6.67
CA VAL A 35 -9.05 -6.06 6.89
C VAL A 35 -9.54 -4.61 6.91
N LEU A 36 -10.26 -4.17 5.88
CA LEU A 36 -10.73 -2.79 5.78
C LEU A 36 -11.80 -2.48 6.83
N ARG A 37 -12.65 -3.45 7.17
CA ARG A 37 -13.60 -3.33 8.29
C ARG A 37 -12.85 -3.11 9.61
N ASN A 38 -11.81 -3.87 9.90
CA ASN A 38 -11.04 -3.72 11.14
C ASN A 38 -10.35 -2.36 11.22
N PHE A 39 -9.82 -1.84 10.11
CA PHE A 39 -9.25 -0.49 10.08
C PHE A 39 -10.30 0.58 10.34
N LEU A 40 -11.48 0.46 9.74
CA LEU A 40 -12.59 1.37 10.01
C LEU A 40 -13.06 1.34 11.47
N GLU A 41 -13.20 0.14 12.04
CA GLU A 41 -13.59 -0.01 13.44
C GLU A 41 -12.54 0.54 14.40
N THR A 42 -11.25 0.33 14.10
CA THR A 42 -10.14 0.84 14.91
C THR A 42 -10.05 2.37 14.82
N ALA A 43 -10.19 2.94 13.63
CA ALA A 43 -10.24 4.38 13.43
C ALA A 43 -11.42 5.00 14.20
N ALA A 44 -12.61 4.42 14.10
CA ALA A 44 -13.79 4.89 14.84
C ALA A 44 -13.56 4.81 16.36
N ARG A 45 -13.05 3.69 16.89
CA ARG A 45 -12.78 3.52 18.33
C ARG A 45 -11.70 4.47 18.84
N ASN A 46 -10.65 4.71 18.07
CA ASN A 46 -9.59 5.65 18.45
C ASN A 46 -10.15 7.08 18.51
N ASP A 47 -10.95 7.50 17.54
CA ASP A 47 -11.63 8.80 17.60
C ASP A 47 -12.59 8.92 18.79
N TYR A 48 -13.27 7.84 19.19
CA TYR A 48 -14.11 7.83 20.40
C TYR A 48 -13.29 7.87 21.71
N SER A 49 -12.09 7.30 21.74
CA SER A 49 -11.24 7.25 22.94
C SER A 49 -10.35 8.49 23.12
N TRP A 50 -10.17 9.29 22.07
CA TRP A 50 -9.30 10.47 22.05
C TRP A 50 -10.07 11.74 21.69
N LEU A 51 -10.54 12.47 22.70
CA LEU A 51 -10.88 13.92 22.61
C LEU A 51 -9.62 14.78 22.35
N ARG A 52 -8.82 14.42 21.35
CA ARG A 52 -7.85 15.28 20.67
C ARG A 52 -8.07 15.09 19.18
N PRO A 53 -9.03 15.83 18.61
CA PRO A 53 -9.38 15.64 17.22
C PRO A 53 -8.19 15.97 16.34
N ASN A 54 -7.87 15.05 15.42
CA ASN A 54 -7.20 15.45 14.20
C ASN A 54 -8.17 16.40 13.49
N ARG A 55 -7.87 17.71 13.51
CA ARG A 55 -8.82 18.79 13.16
C ARG A 55 -9.35 18.70 11.72
N ASN A 56 -8.73 17.87 10.88
CA ASN A 56 -9.17 17.59 9.51
C ASN A 56 -10.34 16.60 9.41
N TYR A 57 -10.52 15.66 10.35
CA TYR A 57 -11.66 14.72 10.32
C TYR A 57 -12.98 15.41 10.71
N LEU A 58 -12.95 16.31 11.69
CA LEU A 58 -14.14 17.05 12.13
C LEU A 58 -14.66 18.05 11.08
N ALA A 59 -13.80 18.56 10.21
CA ALA A 59 -14.16 19.57 9.22
C ALA A 59 -14.92 19.00 8.00
N ARG A 60 -14.89 17.68 7.80
CA ARG A 60 -15.41 17.02 6.57
C ARG A 60 -16.67 16.17 6.79
N GLY A 61 -17.30 16.23 7.97
CA GLY A 61 -18.63 15.65 8.19
C GLY A 61 -18.68 14.12 8.22
N PHE A 62 -17.56 13.42 8.31
CA PHE A 62 -17.50 11.97 8.45
C PHE A 62 -17.80 11.53 9.89
N TYR A 63 -19.02 11.78 10.35
CA TYR A 63 -19.53 11.19 11.58
C TYR A 63 -21.00 10.80 11.44
N THR A 64 -21.25 9.86 10.52
CA THR A 64 -22.27 8.83 10.68
C THR A 64 -21.92 7.65 9.76
N PRO A 65 -21.63 6.45 10.29
CA PRO A 65 -21.80 5.23 9.53
C PRO A 65 -23.30 5.13 9.22
N SER A 66 -23.74 5.68 8.09
CA SER A 66 -24.99 5.22 7.52
C SER A 66 -24.73 3.76 7.17
N LEU A 67 -25.48 2.83 7.76
CA LEU A 67 -25.41 1.38 7.53
C LEU A 67 -25.67 0.97 6.06
N TYR A 68 -25.70 1.92 5.13
CA TYR A 68 -26.20 1.79 3.77
C TYR A 68 -25.25 2.31 2.68
N SER A 69 -24.21 3.11 2.97
CA SER A 69 -23.20 3.47 1.97
C SER A 69 -21.87 2.79 2.27
N ARG A 70 -21.40 1.91 1.36
CA ARG A 70 -20.04 1.35 1.35
C ARG A 70 -19.03 2.36 0.80
N GLU A 71 -19.18 3.63 1.18
CA GLU A 71 -18.26 4.70 0.77
C GLU A 71 -17.11 4.75 1.77
N LEU A 72 -15.96 4.25 1.33
CA LEU A 72 -14.72 4.31 2.10
C LEU A 72 -13.96 5.57 1.67
N GLY A 73 -13.40 6.33 2.62
CA GLY A 73 -12.43 7.37 2.28
C GLY A 73 -11.21 6.79 1.57
N ASP A 74 -10.38 7.64 0.98
CA ASP A 74 -9.25 7.23 0.14
C ASP A 74 -8.36 6.18 0.81
N VAL A 75 -7.94 5.17 0.03
CA VAL A 75 -6.93 4.18 0.43
C VAL A 75 -5.66 4.46 -0.36
N VAL A 76 -4.51 4.43 0.30
CA VAL A 76 -3.22 4.54 -0.38
C VAL A 76 -2.60 3.15 -0.45
N VAL A 77 -2.23 2.69 -1.64
CA VAL A 77 -1.52 1.43 -1.83
C VAL A 77 -0.14 1.72 -2.39
N ALA A 78 0.90 1.52 -1.58
CA ALA A 78 2.28 1.53 -2.03
C ALA A 78 2.63 0.15 -2.60
N VAL A 79 3.09 0.11 -3.85
CA VAL A 79 3.54 -1.09 -4.54
C VAL A 79 5.04 -1.04 -4.67
N ASP A 80 5.73 -1.96 -4.00
CA ASP A 80 7.15 -2.15 -4.18
C ASP A 80 7.42 -2.68 -5.60
N THR A 81 8.25 -1.94 -6.32
CA THR A 81 8.67 -2.25 -7.69
C THR A 81 10.18 -2.46 -7.78
N SER A 82 10.85 -2.63 -6.64
CA SER A 82 12.28 -2.87 -6.57
C SER A 82 12.71 -4.15 -7.29
N GLY A 83 14.02 -4.28 -7.47
CA GLY A 83 14.61 -5.41 -8.19
C GLY A 83 14.43 -6.78 -7.51
N SER A 84 14.03 -6.83 -6.24
CA SER A 84 13.77 -8.09 -5.53
C SER A 84 12.37 -8.65 -5.76
N ILE A 85 11.41 -7.79 -6.11
CA ILE A 85 10.03 -8.19 -6.38
C ILE A 85 9.97 -9.02 -7.66
N SER A 86 9.41 -10.23 -7.59
CA SER A 86 9.27 -11.12 -8.76
C SER A 86 8.07 -10.72 -9.64
N GLN A 87 7.96 -11.32 -10.82
CA GLN A 87 6.78 -11.08 -11.68
C GLN A 87 5.50 -11.67 -11.05
N ASP A 88 5.62 -12.76 -10.31
CA ASP A 88 4.50 -13.41 -9.65
C ASP A 88 4.01 -12.57 -8.47
N ASP A 89 4.94 -11.94 -7.73
CA ASP A 89 4.59 -10.98 -6.67
C ASP A 89 3.81 -9.79 -7.23
N LEU A 90 4.26 -9.21 -8.36
CA LEU A 90 3.54 -8.12 -9.03
C LEU A 90 2.14 -8.53 -9.50
N ASN A 91 2.00 -9.76 -10.02
CA ASN A 91 0.71 -10.29 -10.41
C ASN A 91 -0.22 -10.43 -9.20
N GLN A 92 0.29 -10.98 -8.08
CA GLN A 92 -0.46 -11.09 -6.83
C GLN A 92 -0.86 -9.71 -6.31
N PHE A 93 0.05 -8.73 -6.30
CA PHE A 93 -0.23 -7.36 -5.88
C PHE A 93 -1.37 -6.73 -6.70
N GLY A 94 -1.39 -6.97 -8.02
CA GLY A 94 -2.48 -6.51 -8.88
C GLY A 94 -3.84 -7.11 -8.53
N SER A 95 -3.87 -8.40 -8.16
CA SER A 95 -5.07 -9.06 -7.65
C SER A 95 -5.54 -8.48 -6.33
N GLU A 96 -4.63 -8.19 -5.39
CA GLU A 96 -5.00 -7.59 -4.11
C GLU A 96 -5.61 -6.19 -4.30
N ILE A 97 -5.04 -5.35 -5.16
CA ILE A 97 -5.59 -4.01 -5.44
C ILE A 97 -6.97 -4.11 -6.07
N SER A 98 -7.15 -5.05 -7.00
CA SER A 98 -8.45 -5.26 -7.63
C SER A 98 -9.51 -5.70 -6.62
N ALA A 99 -9.15 -6.59 -5.68
CA ALA A 99 -10.03 -7.03 -4.61
C ALA A 99 -10.43 -5.88 -3.66
N ILE A 100 -9.52 -4.94 -3.37
CA ILE A 100 -9.84 -3.73 -2.61
C ILE A 100 -10.93 -2.90 -3.31
N LEU A 101 -10.76 -2.65 -4.62
CA LEU A 101 -11.71 -1.88 -5.43
C LEU A 101 -13.06 -2.58 -5.64
N GLU A 102 -13.08 -3.92 -5.63
CA GLU A 102 -14.31 -4.70 -5.74
C GLU A 102 -15.15 -4.69 -4.46
N GLU A 103 -14.50 -4.62 -3.29
CA GLU A 103 -15.20 -4.71 -2.00
C GLU A 103 -15.86 -3.40 -1.56
N TYR A 104 -15.18 -2.26 -1.79
CA TYR A 104 -15.64 -0.93 -1.36
C TYR A 104 -15.60 0.08 -2.51
N ASN A 105 -16.62 0.96 -2.55
CA ASN A 105 -16.61 2.10 -3.45
C ASN A 105 -15.67 3.18 -2.86
N THR A 106 -14.44 3.21 -3.36
CA THR A 106 -13.37 4.08 -2.84
C THR A 106 -12.43 4.53 -3.95
N THR A 107 -11.65 5.58 -3.65
CA THR A 107 -10.51 5.96 -4.48
C THR A 107 -9.25 5.31 -3.91
N VAL A 108 -8.56 4.52 -4.72
CA VAL A 108 -7.29 3.91 -4.38
C VAL A 108 -6.16 4.66 -5.08
N HIS A 109 -5.28 5.29 -4.32
CA HIS A 109 -4.03 5.88 -4.83
C HIS A 109 -2.93 4.83 -4.84
N VAL A 110 -2.61 4.30 -6.01
CA VAL A 110 -1.53 3.33 -6.21
C VAL A 110 -0.21 4.07 -6.46
N ILE A 111 0.75 3.91 -5.56
CA ILE A 111 2.07 4.52 -5.63
C ILE A 111 3.10 3.43 -5.96
N TYR A 112 3.68 3.47 -7.15
CA TYR A 112 4.78 2.57 -7.51
C TYR A 112 6.10 3.16 -7.00
N CYS A 113 6.80 2.40 -6.16
CA CYS A 113 8.03 2.88 -5.53
C CYS A 113 9.12 1.81 -5.56
N ASP A 114 10.35 2.24 -5.77
CA ASP A 114 11.55 1.49 -5.41
C ASP A 114 12.40 2.32 -4.44
N TYR A 115 13.44 3.01 -4.91
CA TYR A 115 14.21 3.98 -4.15
C TYR A 115 13.49 5.34 -4.14
N ASN A 116 12.78 5.62 -5.24
CA ASN A 116 11.96 6.80 -5.43
C ASN A 116 10.56 6.37 -5.88
N ILE A 117 9.61 7.29 -5.82
CA ILE A 117 8.32 7.12 -6.49
C ILE A 117 8.55 7.19 -8.01
N ASN A 118 8.08 6.16 -8.70
CA ASN A 118 8.16 6.04 -10.16
C ASN A 118 6.89 6.56 -10.83
N ALA A 119 5.72 6.30 -10.25
CA ALA A 119 4.43 6.81 -10.70
C ALA A 119 3.39 6.75 -9.57
N VAL A 120 2.37 7.59 -9.68
CA VAL A 120 1.17 7.53 -8.85
C VAL A 120 -0.04 7.56 -9.76
N GLU A 121 -0.95 6.61 -9.57
CA GLU A 121 -2.20 6.47 -10.31
C GLU A 121 -3.35 6.34 -9.32
N SER A 122 -4.49 6.94 -9.64
CA SER A 122 -5.71 6.81 -8.82
C SER A 122 -6.72 5.96 -9.57
N PHE A 123 -7.28 4.97 -8.88
CA PHE A 123 -8.27 4.06 -9.44
C PHE A 123 -9.53 4.04 -8.58
N SER A 124 -10.62 3.69 -9.23
CA SER A 124 -11.93 3.45 -8.64
C SER A 124 -12.50 2.13 -9.16
N GLN A 125 -13.67 1.73 -8.66
CA GLN A 125 -14.34 0.52 -9.13
C GLN A 125 -14.62 0.55 -10.65
N ASP A 126 -14.81 1.73 -11.24
CA ASP A 126 -15.07 1.92 -12.66
C ASP A 126 -13.84 1.63 -13.55
N ASP A 127 -12.65 1.56 -12.97
CA ASP A 127 -11.40 1.30 -13.68
C ASP A 127 -11.09 -0.22 -13.79
N LEU A 128 -11.96 -1.07 -13.24
CA LEU A 128 -11.82 -2.53 -13.33
C LEU A 128 -12.17 -3.04 -14.75
N PRO A 129 -11.43 -4.05 -15.28
CA PRO A 129 -10.26 -4.69 -14.69
C PRO A 129 -8.99 -3.83 -14.80
N LEU A 130 -8.21 -3.77 -13.72
CA LEU A 130 -7.01 -2.94 -13.65
C LEU A 130 -5.94 -3.38 -14.64
N LYS A 131 -5.27 -2.39 -15.24
CA LYS A 131 -4.06 -2.57 -16.04
C LYS A 131 -2.92 -1.80 -15.42
N LEU A 132 -2.30 -2.40 -14.41
CA LEU A 132 -1.16 -1.81 -13.72
C LEU A 132 0.08 -1.84 -14.62
N LYS A 133 0.83 -0.73 -14.62
CA LYS A 133 2.08 -0.57 -15.37
C LYS A 133 3.24 -0.24 -14.43
N PRO A 134 3.59 -1.16 -13.50
CA PRO A 134 4.67 -0.93 -12.56
C PRO A 134 5.98 -0.62 -13.31
N PHE A 135 6.64 0.46 -12.91
CA PHE A 135 7.95 0.86 -13.40
C PHE A 135 8.92 0.92 -12.23
N GLY A 136 10.10 0.31 -12.37
CA GLY A 136 11.07 0.26 -11.27
C GLY A 136 12.26 -0.66 -11.55
N GLY A 137 12.67 -1.41 -10.55
CA GLY A 137 13.80 -2.35 -10.58
C GLY A 137 15.07 -1.85 -9.90
N GLY A 138 14.98 -0.74 -9.15
CA GLY A 138 16.06 -0.19 -8.34
C GLY A 138 16.19 -0.86 -6.98
N GLY A 139 16.94 -0.23 -6.09
CA GLY A 139 16.95 -0.61 -4.68
C GLY A 139 15.77 -0.03 -3.92
N THR A 140 15.46 -0.53 -2.72
CA THR A 140 14.21 -0.21 -2.01
C THR A 140 14.37 0.89 -0.96
N ASP A 141 13.42 1.81 -0.84
CA ASP A 141 13.25 2.74 0.29
C ASP A 141 11.76 2.85 0.60
N PHE A 142 11.33 2.57 1.84
CA PHE A 142 9.89 2.57 2.17
C PHE A 142 9.35 3.95 2.53
N ARG A 143 10.20 4.97 2.64
CA ARG A 143 9.79 6.33 3.04
C ARG A 143 9.06 7.15 1.97
N PRO A 144 9.40 7.06 0.67
CA PRO A 144 8.82 7.94 -0.35
C PRO A 144 7.28 7.93 -0.42
N PRO A 145 6.57 6.78 -0.34
CA PRO A 145 5.11 6.79 -0.38
C PRO A 145 4.48 7.56 0.78
N PHE A 146 5.08 7.52 1.97
CA PHE A 146 4.61 8.26 3.13
C PHE A 146 4.85 9.76 2.98
N GLN A 147 6.01 10.15 2.45
CA GLN A 147 6.27 11.55 2.12
C GLN A 147 5.27 12.08 1.11
N TRP A 148 4.88 11.26 0.11
CA TRP A 148 3.85 11.66 -0.86
C TRP A 148 2.48 11.90 -0.20
N VAL A 149 2.09 11.07 0.76
CA VAL A 149 0.85 11.28 1.53
C VAL A 149 0.88 12.62 2.27
N GLU A 150 1.99 12.93 2.94
CA GLU A 150 2.18 14.22 3.64
C GLU A 150 2.15 15.41 2.67
N ASP A 151 2.94 15.35 1.59
CA ASP A 151 3.13 16.44 0.63
C ASP A 151 1.83 16.76 -0.13
N ASN A 152 1.00 15.75 -0.41
CA ASN A 152 -0.28 15.90 -1.10
C ASN A 152 -1.45 16.10 -0.12
N GLN A 153 -1.18 16.15 1.19
CA GLN A 153 -2.18 16.33 2.25
C GLN A 153 -3.33 15.32 2.17
N VAL A 154 -3.01 14.08 1.78
CA VAL A 154 -3.98 12.98 1.72
C VAL A 154 -4.19 12.47 3.14
N THR A 155 -5.46 12.22 3.51
CA THR A 155 -5.84 11.63 4.80
C THR A 155 -6.44 10.25 4.54
N PRO A 156 -5.60 9.22 4.34
CA PRO A 156 -6.09 7.91 3.94
C PRO A 156 -6.77 7.21 5.12
N VAL A 157 -7.75 6.36 4.82
CA VAL A 157 -8.33 5.44 5.81
C VAL A 157 -7.26 4.46 6.32
N CYS A 158 -6.43 3.98 5.40
CA CYS A 158 -5.22 3.24 5.70
C CYS A 158 -4.23 3.34 4.53
N LEU A 159 -2.95 3.10 4.84
CA LEU A 159 -1.92 2.86 3.85
C LEU A 159 -1.60 1.37 3.82
N VAL A 160 -1.77 0.73 2.66
CA VAL A 160 -1.35 -0.64 2.42
C VAL A 160 -0.01 -0.60 1.70
N TYR A 161 0.99 -1.32 2.21
CA TYR A 161 2.29 -1.46 1.57
C TYR A 161 2.48 -2.90 1.10
N LEU A 162 2.51 -3.10 -0.21
CA LEU A 162 2.75 -4.38 -0.86
C LEU A 162 4.25 -4.51 -1.15
N THR A 163 4.96 -5.34 -0.41
CA THR A 163 6.43 -5.48 -0.50
C THR A 163 6.91 -6.85 -0.03
N ASP A 164 8.11 -7.26 -0.46
CA ASP A 164 8.80 -8.41 0.11
C ASP A 164 9.53 -8.09 1.44
N LEU A 165 9.44 -6.85 1.93
CA LEU A 165 10.11 -6.34 3.13
C LEU A 165 11.64 -6.34 3.04
N TYR A 166 12.22 -6.39 1.84
CA TYR A 166 13.68 -6.39 1.66
C TYR A 166 14.28 -4.98 1.74
N CYS A 167 14.18 -4.34 2.91
CA CYS A 167 14.79 -3.04 3.19
C CYS A 167 14.93 -2.80 4.71
N ASP A 168 15.83 -1.91 5.11
CA ASP A 168 16.02 -1.45 6.49
C ASP A 168 15.62 0.01 6.70
N ARG A 169 15.12 0.69 5.66
CA ARG A 169 14.75 2.12 5.70
C ARG A 169 13.24 2.28 5.76
N TYR A 170 12.75 2.46 6.98
CA TYR A 170 11.36 2.74 7.28
C TYR A 170 11.14 4.22 7.62
N PRO A 171 9.94 4.75 7.37
CA PRO A 171 9.54 6.06 7.90
C PRO A 171 9.29 5.97 9.41
N PRO A 172 9.16 7.11 10.10
CA PRO A 172 8.48 7.13 11.40
C PRO A 172 7.04 6.62 11.26
N GLU A 173 6.48 6.10 12.35
CA GLU A 173 5.07 5.66 12.40
C GLU A 173 4.14 6.86 12.13
N PRO A 174 3.24 6.78 11.12
CA PRO A 174 2.31 7.85 10.81
C PRO A 174 1.07 7.82 11.72
N ASP A 175 0.27 8.90 11.70
CA ASP A 175 -0.97 9.04 12.49
C ASP A 175 -2.18 8.26 11.91
N TYR A 176 -1.99 7.54 10.80
CA TYR A 176 -3.02 6.73 10.15
C TYR A 176 -2.63 5.24 10.14
N PRO A 177 -3.60 4.31 10.07
CA PRO A 177 -3.31 2.88 10.06
C PRO A 177 -2.46 2.45 8.86
N VAL A 178 -1.53 1.53 9.09
CA VAL A 178 -0.66 0.98 8.05
C VAL A 178 -0.69 -0.53 8.08
N LEU A 179 -0.86 -1.13 6.90
CA LEU A 179 -0.80 -2.56 6.68
C LEU A 179 0.38 -2.93 5.79
N TRP A 180 1.28 -3.75 6.29
CA TRP A 180 2.35 -4.37 5.51
C TRP A 180 1.89 -5.73 4.99
N VAL A 181 1.74 -5.86 3.67
CA VAL A 181 1.40 -7.12 3.02
C VAL A 181 2.62 -7.67 2.32
N TYR A 182 2.97 -8.92 2.65
CA TYR A 182 4.20 -9.55 2.16
C TYR A 182 3.96 -11.02 1.76
N PRO A 183 4.76 -11.59 0.84
CA PRO A 183 4.63 -13.00 0.46
C PRO A 183 4.85 -13.96 1.63
N GLN A 184 4.10 -15.05 1.74
CA GLN A 184 4.24 -16.07 2.81
C GLN A 184 5.67 -16.56 3.06
N HIS A 185 6.52 -16.60 2.04
CA HIS A 185 7.91 -17.04 2.14
C HIS A 185 8.89 -15.92 2.51
N ASN A 186 8.42 -14.83 3.10
CA ASN A 186 9.29 -13.76 3.56
C ASN A 186 10.22 -14.22 4.70
N HIS A 187 11.49 -13.83 4.59
CA HIS A 187 12.53 -14.11 5.58
C HIS A 187 13.09 -12.83 6.24
N TRP A 188 12.55 -11.68 5.87
CA TRP A 188 13.00 -10.37 6.34
C TRP A 188 12.23 -9.88 7.56
N LYS A 189 12.84 -8.93 8.28
CA LYS A 189 12.27 -8.39 9.52
C LYS A 189 10.96 -7.65 9.21
N ILE A 190 9.91 -8.02 9.93
CA ILE A 190 8.63 -7.30 9.91
C ILE A 190 8.78 -5.99 10.70
N PRO A 191 8.18 -4.87 10.24
CA PRO A 191 8.23 -3.60 10.96
C PRO A 191 7.69 -3.71 12.38
N GLU A 192 8.20 -2.88 13.29
CA GLU A 192 7.78 -2.87 14.71
C GLU A 192 6.45 -2.14 14.94
N TRP A 193 5.92 -1.48 13.91
CA TRP A 193 4.68 -0.72 13.93
C TRP A 193 3.84 -1.01 12.68
N GLY A 194 2.55 -0.69 12.76
CA GLY A 194 1.57 -1.12 11.77
C GLY A 194 1.19 -2.59 11.92
N GLU A 195 0.14 -2.99 11.22
CA GLU A 195 -0.26 -4.39 11.11
C GLU A 195 0.50 -5.05 9.96
N ALA A 196 0.71 -6.37 10.03
CA ALA A 196 1.39 -7.11 8.98
C ALA A 196 0.68 -8.43 8.69
N ILE A 197 0.43 -8.71 7.42
CA ILE A 197 -0.28 -9.90 6.95
C ILE A 197 0.51 -10.54 5.80
N SER A 198 0.64 -11.86 5.82
CA SER A 198 1.21 -12.61 4.72
C SER A 198 0.15 -12.98 3.68
N MET A 199 0.51 -12.92 2.39
CA MET A 199 -0.26 -13.45 1.26
C MET A 199 0.37 -14.74 0.69
#